data_AF-A0A6B3SRX6-F1
#
_entry.id   AF-A0A6B3SRX6-F1
#
_cell.length_a   1.000
_cell.length_b   1.000
_cell.length_c   1.000
_cell.angle_alpha   90.00
_cell.angle_beta   90.00
_cell.angle_gamma   90.00
#
_symmetry.space_group_name_H-M   'P 1'
#
loop_
_entity.id
_entity.type
_entity.pdbx_description
1 polymer ?
#
loop_
_entity_poly.entity_id
_entity_poly.type
_entity_poly.pdbx_seq_one_letter_code
_entity_poly.pdbx_strand_id
1 'polypeptide(L)' 'MKPKNAMPASTPDGFINVAVSKSTRQGLHHLKESMGAASQAEVVERLVRMALAIEKAAK' A
#
# COMPACT_ATOMS: atom_id res chain seq x y z
N MET A 1 28.42 6.72 -18.26
CA MET A 1 26.98 6.34 -18.19
C MET A 1 26.44 6.80 -16.83
N LYS A 2 25.46 7.70 -16.78
CA LYS A 2 24.82 8.12 -15.52
C LYS A 2 23.75 7.06 -15.16
N PRO A 3 23.73 6.51 -13.93
CA PRO A 3 22.65 5.62 -13.57
C PRO A 3 21.34 6.41 -13.48
N LYS A 4 20.30 5.80 -14.05
CA LYS A 4 18.93 6.30 -14.14
C LYS A 4 18.33 6.45 -12.73
N ASN A 5 17.53 7.52 -12.54
CA ASN A 5 16.66 7.79 -11.39
C ASN A 5 16.39 6.56 -10.51
N ALA A 6 17.08 6.47 -9.38
CA ALA A 6 16.59 5.69 -8.26
C ALA A 6 15.31 6.40 -7.78
N MET A 7 14.15 5.80 -8.00
CA MET A 7 12.93 6.22 -7.31
C MET A 7 13.25 6.16 -5.81
N PRO A 8 13.00 7.22 -5.02
CA PRO A 8 13.25 7.14 -3.60
C PRO A 8 12.43 5.98 -3.05
N ALA A 9 13.11 4.99 -2.48
CA ALA A 9 12.44 4.00 -1.65
C ALA A 9 11.70 4.80 -0.59
N SER A 10 10.37 4.73 -0.58
CA SER A 10 9.54 5.45 0.37
C SER A 10 9.99 5.04 1.77
N THR A 11 10.74 5.91 2.44
CA THR A 11 11.13 5.69 3.82
C THR A 11 9.84 5.68 4.65
N PRO A 12 9.56 4.64 5.43
CA PRO A 12 8.40 4.64 6.31
C PRO A 12 8.47 5.84 7.27
N ASP A 13 7.45 6.68 7.28
CA ASP A 13 7.34 7.89 8.14
C ASP A 13 6.66 7.58 9.49
N GLY A 14 6.15 6.36 9.67
CA GLY A 14 5.50 5.94 10.90
C GLY A 14 4.77 4.60 10.77
N PHE A 15 4.10 4.21 11.85
CA PHE A 15 3.30 2.99 11.91
C PHE A 15 1.85 3.29 12.27
N ILE A 16 0.94 2.53 11.67
CA ILE A 16 -0.48 2.54 12.01
C ILE A 16 -0.76 1.32 12.88
N ASN A 17 -0.95 1.51 14.19
CA ASN A 17 -1.34 0.46 15.12
C ASN A 17 -2.87 0.36 15.17
N VAL A 18 -3.47 -0.38 14.24
CA VAL A 18 -4.93 -0.53 14.13
C VAL A 18 -5.32 -1.98 14.33
N ALA A 19 -6.21 -2.21 15.31
CA ALA A 19 -6.84 -3.51 15.49
C ALA A 19 -7.82 -3.77 14.34
N VAL A 20 -7.69 -4.94 13.71
CA VAL A 20 -8.56 -5.38 12.61
C VAL A 20 -9.10 -6.77 12.87
N SER A 21 -10.21 -7.12 12.21
CA SER A 21 -10.78 -8.46 12.29
C SER A 21 -9.85 -9.52 11.65
N LYS A 22 -10.09 -10.79 11.99
CA LYS A 22 -9.38 -11.93 11.37
C LYS A 22 -9.57 -11.96 9.85
N SER A 23 -10.80 -11.71 9.38
CA SER A 23 -11.11 -11.71 7.94
C SER A 23 -10.36 -10.60 7.21
N THR A 24 -10.29 -9.39 7.76
CA THR A 24 -9.52 -8.28 7.18
C THR A 24 -8.03 -8.61 7.10
N ARG A 25 -7.46 -9.19 8.17
CA ARG A 25 -6.05 -9.62 8.17
C ARG A 25 -5.77 -10.69 7.11
N GLN A 26 -6.66 -11.67 6.95
CA GLN A 26 -6.54 -12.69 5.91
C GLN A 26 -6.67 -12.08 4.50
N GLY A 27 -7.62 -11.16 4.31
CA GLY A 27 -7.77 -10.41 3.07
C GLY A 27 -6.51 -9.62 2.69
N LEU A 28 -5.89 -8.92 3.66
CA LEU A 28 -4.63 -8.21 3.43
C LEU A 28 -3.48 -9.15 3.03
N HIS A 29 -3.43 -10.35 3.63
CA HIS A 29 -2.43 -11.35 3.24
C HIS A 29 -2.64 -11.83 1.81
N HIS A 30 -3.88 -12.18 1.46
CA HIS A 30 -4.24 -12.58 0.10
C HIS A 30 -3.94 -11.50 -0.93
N LEU A 31 -4.30 -10.24 -0.64
CA LEU A 31 -4.02 -9.09 -1.51
C LEU A 31 -2.52 -8.85 -1.68
N LYS A 32 -1.71 -9.07 -0.64
CA LYS A 32 -0.25 -8.96 -0.75
C LYS A 32 0.29 -9.91 -1.82
N GLU A 33 -0.16 -11.16 -1.79
CA GLU A 33 0.25 -12.18 -2.76
C GLU A 33 -0.25 -11.87 -4.17
N SER A 34 -1.54 -11.56 -4.32
CA SER A 34 -2.14 -11.32 -5.64
C SER A 34 -1.62 -10.04 -6.31
N MET A 35 -1.27 -9.02 -5.54
CA MET A 35 -0.72 -7.76 -6.05
C MET A 35 0.81 -7.79 -6.24
N GLY A 36 1.47 -8.91 -5.87
CA GLY A 36 2.93 -9.01 -5.84
C GLY A 36 3.58 -7.93 -4.96
N ALA A 37 2.93 -7.54 -3.87
CA ALA A 37 3.43 -6.52 -2.96
C ALA A 37 4.49 -7.09 -2.01
N ALA A 38 5.51 -6.31 -1.69
CA ALA A 38 6.58 -6.71 -0.78
C ALA A 38 6.09 -6.82 0.67
N SER A 39 5.05 -6.05 1.04
CA SER A 39 4.50 -6.03 2.40
C SER A 39 3.00 -5.74 2.44
N GLN A 40 2.36 -6.05 3.57
CA GLN A 40 0.97 -5.64 3.80
C GLN A 40 0.82 -4.12 3.92
N ALA A 41 1.85 -3.41 4.40
CA ALA A 41 1.86 -1.95 4.42
C ALA A 41 1.79 -1.38 3.01
N GLU A 42 2.54 -1.95 2.06
CA GLU A 42 2.50 -1.55 0.66
C GLU A 42 1.11 -1.78 0.03
N VAL A 43 0.43 -2.88 0.38
CA VAL A 43 -0.97 -3.12 -0.03
C VAL A 43 -1.85 -1.97 0.44
N VAL A 44 -1.76 -1.61 1.73
CA VAL A 44 -2.55 -0.51 2.31
C VAL A 44 -2.23 0.81 1.59
N GLU A 45 -0.97 1.15 1.35
CA GLU A 45 -0.59 2.36 0.64
C GLU A 45 -1.17 2.42 -0.78
N ARG A 46 -1.11 1.32 -1.53
CA ARG A 46 -1.67 1.23 -2.88
C ARG A 46 -3.19 1.42 -2.84
N LEU A 47 -3.88 0.76 -1.91
CA LEU A 47 -5.33 0.90 -1.74
C LEU A 47 -5.74 2.32 -1.35
N VAL A 48 -5.01 2.97 -0.44
CA VAL A 48 -5.25 4.37 -0.06
C VAL A 48 -5.08 5.30 -1.26
N ARG A 49 -4.01 5.14 -2.06
CA ARG A 49 -3.81 5.92 -3.28
C ARG A 49 -4.96 5.73 -4.27
N MET A 50 -5.44 4.50 -4.46
CA MET A 50 -6.59 4.21 -5.32
C MET A 50 -7.87 4.87 -4.80
N ALA A 51 -8.15 4.75 -3.50
CA ALA A 51 -9.34 5.34 -2.88
C ALA A 51 -9.35 6.87 -3.00
N LEU A 52 -8.21 7.53 -2.76
CA LEU A 52 -8.07 8.98 -2.92
C LEU A 52 -8.23 9.42 -4.39
N ALA A 53 -7.72 8.64 -5.35
CA ALA A 53 -7.90 8.93 -6.76
C ALA A 53 -9.38 8.84 -7.17
N ILE A 54 -10.11 7.83 -6.67
CA ILE A 54 -11.56 7.67 -6.88
C ILE A 54 -12.32 8.83 -6.24
N GLU A 55 -12.01 9.17 -4.99
CA GLU A 55 -12.64 10.30 -4.28
C GLU A 55 -12.47 11.61 -5.06
N LYS A 56 -11.26 11.88 -5.55
CA LYS A 56 -10.96 13.07 -6.35
C LYS A 56 -11.71 13.08 -7.68
N ALA A 57 -11.87 11.94 -8.33
CA ALA A 57 -12.59 11.82 -9.61
C ALA A 57 -14.12 11.90 -9.45
N ALA A 58 -14.64 11.60 -8.27
CA ALA A 58 -16.07 11.68 -7.95
C ALA A 58 -16.53 13.08 -7.51
N LYS A 59 -15.60 13.98 -7.19
CA LYS A 59 -15.86 15.40 -6.91
C LYS A 59 -15.74 16.23 -8.18
#